data_AF-A0A7C2EKK5-F1
#
_entry.id   AF-A0A7C2EKK5-F1
#
_cell.length_a   1.000
_cell.length_b   1.000
_cell.length_c   1.000
_cell.angle_alpha   90.00
_cell.angle_beta   90.00
_cell.angle_gamma   90.00
#
_symmetry.space_group_name_H-M   'P 1'
#
loop_
_entity.id
_entity.type
_entity.pdbx_description
1 polymer ?
#
loop_
_entity_poly.entity_id
_entity_poly.type
_entity_poly.pdbx_seq_one_letter_code
_entity_poly.pdbx_strand_id
1 'polypeptide(L)'
;MALRTPEQYVASLRDGRSVYYKGERVPDVTEHPVIQVAIEHASIDYRMAEDPRWKDLATVKDEETGRLISRYYQLPRTSEDLLKRSALIEQATRLGRTLVVLIKEIGTDALFALHILAKQMDEKLGTRYLERVRRYHAFCRDNDLAVAVAQTDVKGDRSLAPSEQADPDLYVHIVGESSEGIRVRGAKVHTSVSTNANEIIVLPTRALGEKDREYAVSFAVPANAKGLKLIAAPYGAARMDRFDHPISAQHRMMETLTVFEDVLVPWDRVFLKGEWQYAGPLALTFVEFHRFTAISYKLPLVDLLVGCARLMAEYNGLEKVSHVRDKMIHLISYAETLRALTHHAALQYRMMEPGIAVPNQMLVNIAKHHFASHYHQAVQWVQDISGGLTVTGPSGRDLQSPEIGPTIQKYLAGKKGVSGDKRLQAFKMVRDLTASDFGGYQEVLAVHAEGSIEAEKLAIFRSYDARAAYEYAKWVAGIQD
;
A
#
# COMPACT_ATOMS: atom_id res chain seq x y z
N MET A 1 16.04 -20.24 -3.61
CA MET A 1 15.29 -20.76 -2.45
C MET A 1 13.88 -20.18 -2.47
N ALA A 2 12.86 -20.94 -2.86
CA ALA A 2 11.58 -20.41 -3.34
C ALA A 2 10.61 -19.84 -2.27
N LEU A 3 10.83 -20.11 -0.98
CA LEU A 3 10.09 -19.51 0.14
C LEU A 3 11.07 -19.23 1.28
N ARG A 4 10.85 -18.13 2.01
CA ARG A 4 11.58 -17.80 3.24
C ARG A 4 10.73 -18.02 4.48
N THR A 5 11.36 -18.47 5.55
CA THR A 5 10.77 -18.37 6.90
C THR A 5 10.83 -16.90 7.38
N PRO A 6 10.02 -16.51 8.37
CA PRO A 6 10.12 -15.18 9.00
C PRO A 6 11.54 -14.87 9.50
N GLU A 7 12.22 -15.85 10.10
CA GLU A 7 13.57 -15.70 10.65
C GLU A 7 14.59 -15.47 9.53
N GLN A 8 14.45 -16.17 8.40
CA GLN A 8 15.30 -15.96 7.22
C GLN A 8 15.08 -14.56 6.62
N TYR A 9 13.84 -14.09 6.57
CA TYR A 9 13.53 -12.72 6.16
C TYR A 9 14.19 -11.70 7.09
N VAL A 10 13.97 -11.79 8.41
CA VAL A 10 14.57 -10.86 9.38
C VAL A 10 16.09 -10.88 9.30
N ALA A 11 16.71 -12.06 9.23
CA ALA A 11 18.16 -12.20 9.09
C ALA A 11 18.69 -11.53 7.82
N SER A 12 17.93 -11.60 6.71
CA SER A 12 18.31 -10.97 5.43
C SER A 12 18.35 -9.44 5.49
N LEU A 13 17.75 -8.82 6.50
CA LEU A 13 17.75 -7.36 6.65
C LEU A 13 19.02 -6.82 7.34
N ARG A 14 19.87 -7.70 7.90
CA ARG A 14 21.17 -7.35 8.50
C ARG A 14 22.26 -7.20 7.44
N ASP A 15 22.07 -6.23 6.55
CA ASP A 15 22.82 -6.07 5.31
C ASP A 15 23.65 -4.78 5.23
N GLY A 16 23.68 -4.00 6.31
CA GLY A 16 24.44 -2.76 6.41
C GLY A 16 23.81 -1.56 5.69
N ARG A 17 22.52 -1.64 5.32
CA ARG A 17 21.77 -0.53 4.71
C ARG A 17 21.90 0.78 5.48
N SER A 18 21.85 1.89 4.76
CA SER A 18 21.99 3.24 5.32
C SER A 18 20.62 3.81 5.67
N VAL A 19 20.18 3.57 6.90
CA VAL A 19 18.89 4.07 7.43
C VAL A 19 19.14 5.16 8.47
N TYR A 20 18.34 6.22 8.43
CA TYR A 20 18.37 7.31 9.40
C TYR A 20 17.00 7.49 10.05
N TYR A 21 16.98 7.74 11.35
CA TYR A 21 15.76 7.96 12.11
C TYR A 21 16.01 9.06 13.15
N LYS A 22 15.17 10.10 13.16
CA LYS A 22 15.29 11.26 14.07
C LYS A 22 16.69 11.90 14.12
N GLY A 23 17.35 11.98 12.97
CA GLY A 23 18.68 12.59 12.84
C GLY A 23 19.86 11.67 13.13
N GLU A 24 19.61 10.42 13.54
CA GLU A 24 20.65 9.44 13.87
C GLU A 24 20.69 8.31 12.85
N ARG A 25 21.88 7.75 12.60
CA ARG A 25 22.02 6.55 11.77
C ARG A 25 21.60 5.33 12.58
N VAL A 26 20.75 4.49 11.99
CA VAL A 26 20.32 3.21 12.57
C VAL A 26 21.39 2.15 12.26
N PRO A 27 22.06 1.56 13.28
CA PRO A 27 23.10 0.57 13.05
C PRO A 27 22.55 -0.79 12.57
N ASP A 28 21.41 -1.22 13.14
CA ASP A 28 20.70 -2.43 12.74
C ASP A 28 19.18 -2.17 12.78
N VAL A 29 18.51 -2.33 11.63
CA VAL A 29 17.06 -2.13 11.52
C VAL A 29 16.26 -3.20 12.27
N THR A 30 16.83 -4.39 12.47
CA THR A 30 16.21 -5.53 13.16
C THR A 30 16.16 -5.35 14.67
N GLU A 31 17.02 -4.48 15.22
CA GLU A 31 17.09 -4.19 16.66
C GLU A 31 16.54 -2.80 17.01
N HIS A 32 16.30 -1.94 16.01
CA HIS A 32 15.78 -0.60 16.25
C HIS A 32 14.34 -0.65 16.78
N PRO A 33 14.04 -0.02 17.93
CA PRO A 33 12.81 -0.25 18.69
C PRO A 33 11.52 0.05 17.93
N VAL A 34 11.59 0.96 16.94
CA VAL A 34 10.47 1.35 16.08
C VAL A 34 10.41 0.53 14.79
N ILE A 35 11.56 0.23 14.19
CA ILE A 35 11.61 -0.40 12.85
C ILE A 35 11.40 -1.91 12.99
N GLN A 36 11.85 -2.52 14.10
CA GLN A 36 11.58 -3.92 14.41
C GLN A 36 10.07 -4.24 14.42
N VAL A 37 9.21 -3.29 14.79
CA VAL A 37 7.74 -3.45 14.77
C VAL A 37 7.24 -3.55 13.34
N ALA A 38 7.80 -2.78 12.42
CA ALA A 38 7.48 -2.87 11.00
C ALA A 38 8.01 -4.15 10.36
N ILE A 39 9.19 -4.63 10.79
CA ILE A 39 9.73 -5.93 10.36
C ILE A 39 8.84 -7.07 10.86
N GLU A 40 8.43 -7.05 12.12
CA GLU A 40 7.53 -8.05 12.70
C GLU A 40 6.15 -8.05 12.03
N HIS A 41 5.65 -6.86 11.66
CA HIS A 41 4.45 -6.74 10.84
C HIS A 41 4.65 -7.34 9.43
N ALA A 42 5.77 -7.04 8.77
CA ALA A 42 6.12 -7.60 7.47
C ALA A 42 6.26 -9.13 7.48
N SER A 43 6.69 -9.71 8.61
CA SER A 43 6.78 -11.16 8.82
C SER A 43 5.43 -11.89 8.73
N ILE A 44 4.28 -11.18 8.68
CA ILE A 44 2.96 -11.78 8.46
C ILE A 44 2.93 -12.58 7.14
N ASP A 45 3.40 -12.02 6.03
CA ASP A 45 3.35 -12.70 4.73
C ASP A 45 4.18 -14.00 4.71
N TYR A 46 5.34 -13.99 5.36
CA TYR A 46 6.20 -15.16 5.49
C TYR A 46 5.57 -16.22 6.39
N ARG A 47 4.97 -15.83 7.52
CA ARG A 47 4.23 -16.75 8.39
C ARG A 47 3.04 -17.38 7.69
N MET A 48 2.30 -16.63 6.88
CA MET A 48 1.15 -17.15 6.14
C MET A 48 1.54 -18.26 5.17
N ALA A 49 2.76 -18.21 4.60
CA ALA A 49 3.26 -19.27 3.72
C ALA A 49 3.58 -20.59 4.46
N GLU A 50 3.80 -20.53 5.77
CA GLU A 50 4.09 -21.69 6.63
C GLU A 50 2.87 -22.19 7.42
N ASP A 51 1.92 -21.31 7.73
CA ASP A 51 0.72 -21.62 8.51
C ASP A 51 -0.24 -22.51 7.68
N PRO A 52 -0.55 -23.74 8.12
CA PRO A 52 -1.45 -24.65 7.40
C PRO A 52 -2.84 -24.06 7.09
N ARG A 53 -3.31 -23.09 7.87
CA ARG A 53 -4.60 -22.42 7.62
C ARG A 53 -4.58 -21.53 6.39
N TRP A 54 -3.42 -20.97 6.05
CA TRP A 54 -3.27 -19.95 5.01
C TRP A 54 -2.35 -20.38 3.87
N LYS A 55 -1.61 -21.48 4.02
CA LYS A 55 -0.61 -21.95 3.05
C LYS A 55 -1.13 -22.04 1.62
N ASP A 56 -2.31 -22.62 1.42
CA ASP A 56 -2.92 -22.76 0.09
C ASP A 56 -3.28 -21.39 -0.53
N LEU A 57 -3.62 -20.41 0.31
CA LEU A 57 -3.88 -19.03 -0.13
C LEU A 57 -2.57 -18.27 -0.37
N ALA A 58 -1.56 -18.44 0.48
CA ALA A 58 -0.31 -17.67 0.44
C ALA A 58 0.72 -18.20 -0.56
N THR A 59 0.57 -19.45 -1.02
CA THR A 59 1.53 -20.11 -1.90
C THR A 59 0.88 -20.69 -3.15
N VAL A 60 1.68 -20.85 -4.20
CA VAL A 60 1.26 -21.50 -5.45
C VAL A 60 2.42 -22.28 -6.03
N LYS A 61 2.12 -23.35 -6.78
CA LYS A 61 3.15 -24.07 -7.54
C LYS A 61 3.48 -23.28 -8.80
N ASP A 62 4.73 -22.88 -8.93
CA ASP A 62 5.25 -22.25 -10.14
C ASP A 62 5.19 -23.23 -11.32
N GLU A 63 4.60 -22.82 -12.43
CA GLU A 63 4.37 -23.70 -13.59
C GLU A 63 5.68 -24.12 -14.28
N GLU A 64 6.68 -23.22 -14.31
CA GLU A 64 7.95 -23.44 -15.00
C GLU A 64 8.89 -24.35 -14.20
N THR A 65 9.00 -24.11 -12.89
CA THR A 65 9.97 -24.80 -12.02
C THR A 65 9.35 -25.92 -11.19
N GLY A 66 8.02 -25.97 -11.08
CA GLY A 66 7.29 -26.88 -10.21
C GLY A 66 7.50 -26.64 -8.71
N ARG A 67 8.22 -25.58 -8.33
CA ARG A 67 8.50 -25.23 -6.93
C ARG A 67 7.33 -24.46 -6.33
N LEU A 68 7.16 -24.57 -5.01
CA LEU A 68 6.21 -23.74 -4.28
C LEU A 68 6.83 -22.34 -4.11
N ILE A 69 6.12 -21.30 -4.52
CA ILE A 69 6.51 -19.89 -4.43
C ILE A 69 5.45 -19.11 -3.65
N SER A 70 5.78 -17.90 -3.18
CA SER A 70 4.76 -16.98 -2.68
C SER A 70 3.80 -16.60 -3.81
N ARG A 71 2.49 -16.66 -3.55
CA ARG A 71 1.45 -16.33 -4.52
C ARG A 71 1.55 -14.89 -5.02
N TYR A 72 2.14 -13.97 -4.26
CA TYR A 72 2.34 -12.59 -4.73
C TYR A 72 3.18 -12.52 -6.00
N TYR A 73 4.12 -13.45 -6.21
CA TYR A 73 4.95 -13.53 -7.41
C TYR A 73 4.30 -14.28 -8.59
N GLN A 74 3.10 -14.80 -8.41
CA GLN A 74 2.33 -15.38 -9.52
C GLN A 74 1.92 -14.26 -10.48
N LEU A 75 2.29 -14.35 -11.76
CA LEU A 75 1.70 -13.49 -12.79
C LEU A 75 0.21 -13.83 -12.91
N PRO A 76 -0.72 -12.88 -12.69
CA PRO A 76 -2.14 -13.17 -12.82
C PRO A 76 -2.48 -13.41 -14.30
N ARG A 77 -3.17 -14.50 -14.60
CA ARG A 77 -3.60 -14.85 -15.97
C ARG A 77 -5.11 -15.03 -16.09
N THR A 78 -5.82 -14.99 -14.96
CA THR A 78 -7.26 -15.22 -14.88
C THR A 78 -7.89 -14.32 -13.81
N SER A 79 -9.23 -14.24 -13.83
CA SER A 79 -9.99 -13.62 -12.75
C SER A 79 -9.78 -14.35 -11.42
N GLU A 80 -9.61 -15.68 -11.45
CA GLU A 80 -9.36 -16.49 -10.25
C GLU A 80 -8.02 -16.12 -9.60
N ASP A 81 -6.97 -15.86 -10.39
CA ASP A 81 -5.68 -15.40 -9.87
C ASP A 81 -5.81 -14.03 -9.19
N LEU A 82 -6.53 -13.09 -9.81
CA LEU A 82 -6.77 -11.77 -9.24
C LEU A 82 -7.61 -11.84 -7.95
N LEU A 83 -8.63 -12.71 -7.91
CA LEU A 83 -9.46 -12.93 -6.72
C LEU A 83 -8.64 -13.56 -5.58
N LYS A 84 -7.81 -14.57 -5.87
CA LYS A 84 -6.91 -15.17 -4.87
C LYS A 84 -5.88 -14.17 -4.36
N ARG A 85 -5.34 -13.32 -5.24
CA ARG A 85 -4.45 -12.22 -4.84
C ARG A 85 -5.18 -11.26 -3.90
N SER A 86 -6.38 -10.79 -4.25
CA SER A 86 -7.19 -9.92 -3.39
C SER A 86 -7.49 -10.55 -2.04
N ALA A 87 -7.86 -11.84 -2.02
CA ALA A 87 -8.15 -12.56 -0.78
C ALA A 87 -6.90 -12.73 0.11
N LEU A 88 -5.73 -12.98 -0.49
CA LEU A 88 -4.47 -13.03 0.23
C LEU A 88 -4.14 -11.68 0.88
N ILE A 89 -4.24 -10.58 0.12
CA ILE A 89 -4.01 -9.22 0.59
C ILE A 89 -4.99 -8.86 1.72
N GLU A 90 -6.28 -9.14 1.55
CA GLU A 90 -7.30 -8.92 2.56
C GLU A 90 -6.97 -9.69 3.86
N GLN A 91 -6.60 -10.97 3.75
CA GLN A 91 -6.33 -11.79 4.91
C GLN A 91 -5.03 -11.38 5.62
N ALA A 92 -3.96 -11.08 4.89
CA ALA A 92 -2.71 -10.56 5.46
C ALA A 92 -2.96 -9.24 6.20
N THR A 93 -3.74 -8.34 5.61
CA THR A 93 -4.12 -7.06 6.22
C THR A 93 -5.02 -7.25 7.44
N ARG A 94 -5.88 -8.26 7.45
CA ARG A 94 -6.69 -8.62 8.64
C ARG A 94 -5.81 -9.10 9.79
N LEU A 95 -4.80 -9.93 9.52
CA LEU A 95 -3.79 -10.33 10.51
C LEU A 95 -2.92 -9.14 10.97
N GLY A 96 -2.72 -8.16 10.09
CA GLY A 96 -2.09 -6.87 10.35
C GLY A 96 -2.97 -5.86 11.08
N ARG A 97 -4.18 -6.25 11.53
CA ARG A 97 -5.19 -5.38 12.15
C ARG A 97 -5.44 -4.11 11.33
N THR A 98 -5.82 -4.33 10.07
CA THR A 98 -6.12 -3.32 9.03
C THR A 98 -4.93 -2.58 8.46
N LEU A 99 -3.74 -2.70 9.05
CA LEU A 99 -2.55 -2.18 8.40
C LEU A 99 -2.10 -3.17 7.32
N VAL A 100 -1.93 -2.67 6.10
CA VAL A 100 -1.43 -3.47 4.98
C VAL A 100 0.03 -3.85 5.21
N VAL A 101 0.37 -5.09 4.86
CA VAL A 101 1.73 -5.63 4.97
C VAL A 101 2.65 -5.03 3.89
N LEU A 102 2.20 -5.04 2.64
CA LEU A 102 2.73 -4.27 1.50
C LEU A 102 4.13 -4.66 1.01
N ILE A 103 4.83 -5.59 1.65
CA ILE A 103 6.23 -5.91 1.33
C ILE A 103 6.42 -6.74 0.05
N LYS A 104 5.37 -7.38 -0.48
CA LYS A 104 5.45 -8.18 -1.72
C LYS A 104 4.46 -7.70 -2.77
N GLU A 105 3.33 -7.19 -2.34
CA GLU A 105 2.23 -6.68 -3.16
C GLU A 105 2.72 -5.57 -4.08
N ILE A 106 3.27 -4.49 -3.51
CA ILE A 106 3.65 -3.30 -4.29
C ILE A 106 4.77 -3.59 -5.29
N GLY A 107 5.77 -4.36 -4.88
CA GLY A 107 6.87 -4.77 -5.76
C GLY A 107 6.39 -5.64 -6.91
N THR A 108 5.44 -6.54 -6.66
CA THR A 108 4.87 -7.39 -7.72
C THR A 108 3.92 -6.62 -8.64
N ASP A 109 3.19 -5.62 -8.12
CA ASP A 109 2.43 -4.66 -8.95
C ASP A 109 3.36 -3.94 -9.96
N ALA A 110 4.54 -3.50 -9.50
CA ALA A 110 5.54 -2.88 -10.38
C ALA A 110 6.13 -3.87 -11.38
N LEU A 111 6.42 -5.10 -10.97
CA LEU A 111 6.90 -6.14 -11.87
C LEU A 111 5.86 -6.45 -12.96
N PHE A 112 4.57 -6.55 -12.64
CA PHE A 112 3.52 -6.80 -13.63
C PHE A 112 3.47 -5.70 -14.68
N ALA A 113 3.51 -4.44 -14.26
CA ALA A 113 3.60 -3.30 -15.18
C ALA A 113 4.86 -3.37 -16.05
N LEU A 114 6.03 -3.65 -15.45
CA LEU A 114 7.29 -3.76 -16.17
C LEU A 114 7.26 -4.86 -17.24
N HIS A 115 6.63 -6.02 -17.01
CA HIS A 115 6.51 -7.06 -18.03
C HIS A 115 5.72 -6.57 -19.26
N ILE A 116 4.61 -5.87 -19.02
CA ILE A 116 3.75 -5.34 -20.08
C ILE A 116 4.50 -4.29 -20.89
N LEU A 117 5.08 -3.28 -20.22
CA LEU A 117 5.71 -2.16 -20.91
C LEU A 117 7.05 -2.54 -21.53
N ALA A 118 7.85 -3.40 -20.90
CA ALA A 118 9.09 -3.88 -21.49
C ALA A 118 8.85 -4.67 -22.78
N LYS A 119 7.81 -5.51 -22.85
CA LYS A 119 7.42 -6.18 -24.09
C LYS A 119 7.07 -5.18 -25.19
N GLN A 120 6.24 -4.17 -24.86
CA GLN A 120 5.85 -3.16 -25.83
C GLN A 120 7.05 -2.32 -26.33
N MET A 121 8.01 -2.00 -25.46
CA MET A 121 9.23 -1.29 -25.85
C MET A 121 10.12 -2.18 -26.72
N ASP A 122 10.31 -3.45 -26.36
CA ASP A 122 11.15 -4.37 -27.13
C ASP A 122 10.59 -4.56 -28.55
N GLU A 123 9.27 -4.63 -28.71
CA GLU A 123 8.61 -4.76 -30.02
C GLU A 123 8.63 -3.47 -30.86
N LYS A 124 8.40 -2.30 -30.25
CA LYS A 124 8.27 -1.04 -30.99
C LYS A 124 9.59 -0.30 -31.18
N LEU A 125 10.52 -0.43 -30.24
CA LEU A 125 11.77 0.33 -30.19
C LEU A 125 13.02 -0.57 -30.35
N GLY A 126 12.86 -1.89 -30.36
CA GLY A 126 13.99 -2.82 -30.50
C GLY A 126 14.87 -2.92 -29.24
N THR A 127 14.35 -2.52 -28.08
CA THR A 127 15.02 -2.67 -26.79
C THR A 127 15.11 -4.14 -26.37
N ARG A 128 15.74 -4.42 -25.22
CA ARG A 128 15.84 -5.78 -24.64
C ARG A 128 15.53 -5.79 -23.14
N TYR A 129 14.54 -4.98 -22.73
CA TYR A 129 14.17 -4.82 -21.34
C TYR A 129 13.39 -6.02 -20.80
N LEU A 130 12.60 -6.72 -21.63
CA LEU A 130 11.72 -7.79 -21.15
C LEU A 130 12.52 -8.93 -20.51
N GLU A 131 13.65 -9.29 -21.10
CA GLU A 131 14.53 -10.33 -20.57
C GLU A 131 15.22 -9.92 -19.25
N ARG A 132 15.48 -8.62 -19.07
CA ARG A 132 15.98 -8.09 -17.79
C ARG A 132 14.90 -8.16 -16.71
N VAL A 133 13.69 -7.74 -17.05
CA VAL A 133 12.53 -7.80 -16.15
C VAL A 133 12.22 -9.23 -15.74
N ARG A 134 12.20 -10.19 -16.68
CA ARG A 134 11.98 -11.63 -16.38
C ARG A 134 13.02 -12.20 -15.43
N ARG A 135 14.31 -11.91 -15.67
CA ARG A 135 15.39 -12.37 -14.80
C ARG A 135 15.31 -11.74 -13.40
N TYR A 136 14.99 -10.46 -13.31
CA TYR A 136 14.81 -9.79 -12.02
C TYR A 136 13.56 -10.30 -11.27
N HIS A 137 12.46 -10.56 -11.97
CA HIS A 137 11.28 -11.18 -11.39
C HIS A 137 11.59 -12.58 -10.86
N ALA A 138 12.25 -13.43 -11.65
CA ALA A 138 12.70 -14.75 -11.23
C ALA A 138 13.63 -14.66 -10.02
N PHE A 139 14.56 -13.70 -9.99
CA PHE A 139 15.42 -13.46 -8.83
C PHE A 139 14.62 -13.10 -7.57
N CYS A 140 13.60 -12.25 -7.67
CA CYS A 140 12.74 -11.89 -6.54
C CYS A 140 11.90 -13.08 -6.06
N ARG A 141 11.25 -13.78 -6.99
CA ARG A 141 10.42 -14.98 -6.74
C ARG A 141 11.23 -16.09 -6.10
N ASP A 142 12.37 -16.43 -6.71
CA ASP A 142 13.21 -17.56 -6.32
C ASP A 142 13.98 -17.29 -5.02
N ASN A 143 13.91 -16.09 -4.47
CA ASN A 143 14.48 -15.74 -3.18
C ASN A 143 13.44 -15.19 -2.18
N ASP A 144 12.15 -15.17 -2.56
CA ASP A 144 11.02 -14.70 -1.76
C ASP A 144 11.25 -13.30 -1.13
N LEU A 145 11.71 -12.36 -1.95
CA LEU A 145 12.18 -11.05 -1.49
C LEU A 145 11.04 -10.13 -1.01
N ALA A 146 11.33 -9.26 -0.06
CA ALA A 146 10.53 -8.07 0.16
C ALA A 146 11.00 -6.97 -0.83
N VAL A 147 10.07 -6.29 -1.50
CA VAL A 147 10.37 -5.35 -2.58
C VAL A 147 9.55 -4.08 -2.43
N ALA A 148 10.21 -2.97 -2.12
CA ALA A 148 9.60 -1.64 -2.08
C ALA A 148 9.57 -1.01 -3.49
N VAL A 149 8.70 -0.02 -3.68
CA VAL A 149 8.63 0.75 -4.94
C VAL A 149 8.75 2.24 -4.65
N ALA A 150 9.72 2.88 -5.28
CA ALA A 150 10.01 4.29 -5.17
C ALA A 150 9.58 5.00 -6.48
N GLN A 151 8.30 5.36 -6.56
CA GLN A 151 7.72 6.01 -7.74
C GLN A 151 7.74 7.54 -7.62
N THR A 152 7.25 8.09 -6.50
CA THR A 152 6.99 9.52 -6.36
C THR A 152 8.26 10.30 -6.07
N ASP A 153 8.68 11.17 -7.00
CA ASP A 153 9.79 12.12 -6.77
C ASP A 153 9.43 13.19 -5.72
N VAL A 154 10.43 13.90 -5.18
CA VAL A 154 10.19 15.06 -4.30
C VAL A 154 9.45 16.20 -5.03
N LYS A 155 9.60 16.28 -6.37
CA LYS A 155 8.85 17.14 -7.32
C LYS A 155 9.09 18.65 -7.25
N GLY A 156 9.85 19.17 -6.29
CA GLY A 156 10.30 20.56 -6.29
C GLY A 156 9.18 21.59 -6.48
N ASP A 157 9.34 22.53 -7.42
CA ASP A 157 8.23 23.37 -7.85
C ASP A 157 7.26 22.56 -8.70
N ARG A 158 6.03 22.37 -8.19
CA ARG A 158 5.01 21.53 -8.82
C ARG A 158 4.48 22.12 -10.14
N SER A 159 4.74 23.41 -10.41
CA SER A 159 4.37 24.08 -11.65
C SER A 159 5.33 23.78 -12.82
N LEU A 160 6.51 23.21 -12.55
CA LEU A 160 7.57 23.02 -13.53
C LEU A 160 7.73 21.55 -13.95
N ALA A 161 8.22 21.33 -15.18
CA ALA A 161 8.72 20.04 -15.64
C ALA A 161 9.99 19.64 -14.87
N PRO A 162 10.43 18.36 -14.89
CA PRO A 162 11.69 17.96 -14.25
C PRO A 162 12.91 18.71 -14.80
N SER A 163 13.02 18.84 -16.13
CA SER A 163 14.11 19.59 -16.78
C SER A 163 14.10 21.10 -16.52
N GLU A 164 13.03 21.63 -15.93
CA GLU A 164 12.87 23.05 -15.62
C GLU A 164 13.10 23.37 -14.14
N GLN A 165 13.32 22.36 -13.30
CA GLN A 165 13.61 22.57 -11.88
C GLN A 165 14.94 23.32 -11.71
N ALA A 166 15.00 24.22 -10.72
CA ALA A 166 16.23 24.92 -10.37
C ALA A 166 17.34 23.97 -9.90
N ASP A 167 16.94 22.87 -9.25
CA ASP A 167 17.80 21.77 -8.86
C ASP A 167 17.33 20.49 -9.60
N PRO A 168 18.16 19.90 -10.49
CA PRO A 168 17.79 18.70 -11.23
C PRO A 168 17.60 17.48 -10.32
N ASP A 169 18.17 17.45 -9.11
CA ASP A 169 18.08 16.32 -8.18
C ASP A 169 16.70 16.22 -7.50
N LEU A 170 15.80 17.18 -7.74
CA LEU A 170 14.40 17.14 -7.28
C LEU A 170 13.57 16.04 -8.00
N TYR A 171 14.16 15.40 -9.00
CA TYR A 171 13.70 14.17 -9.61
C TYR A 171 14.87 13.21 -9.77
N VAL A 172 14.62 11.90 -9.62
CA VAL A 172 15.66 10.90 -9.89
C VAL A 172 15.99 10.89 -11.38
N HIS A 173 17.26 11.04 -11.71
CA HIS A 173 17.76 11.05 -13.09
C HIS A 173 19.14 10.41 -13.23
N ILE A 174 19.55 10.19 -14.48
CA ILE A 174 20.86 9.64 -14.83
C ILE A 174 21.90 10.77 -14.83
N VAL A 175 22.99 10.58 -14.07
CA VAL A 175 24.11 11.54 -13.97
C VAL A 175 25.38 11.04 -14.66
N GLY A 176 25.39 9.79 -15.12
CA GLY A 176 26.52 9.24 -15.87
C GLY A 176 26.34 7.78 -16.24
N GLU A 177 27.18 7.33 -17.17
CA GLU A 177 27.16 5.97 -17.69
C GLU A 177 28.59 5.40 -17.72
N SER A 178 28.67 4.08 -17.60
CA SER A 178 29.92 3.33 -17.66
C SER A 178 29.68 1.94 -18.23
N SER A 179 30.74 1.17 -18.43
CA SER A 179 30.64 -0.24 -18.81
C SER A 179 29.90 -1.09 -17.76
N GLU A 180 29.90 -0.68 -16.49
CA GLU A 180 29.24 -1.40 -15.40
C GLU A 180 27.72 -1.13 -15.35
N GLY A 181 27.28 0.05 -15.77
CA GLY A 181 25.90 0.48 -15.62
C GLY A 181 25.71 1.99 -15.67
N ILE A 182 24.53 2.45 -15.23
CA ILE A 182 24.19 3.87 -15.10
C ILE A 182 24.41 4.33 -13.65
N ARG A 183 24.75 5.60 -13.45
CA ARG A 183 24.72 6.26 -12.14
C ARG A 183 23.51 7.17 -12.06
N VAL A 184 22.80 7.13 -10.93
CA VAL A 184 21.60 7.92 -10.71
C VAL A 184 21.72 8.78 -9.47
N ARG A 185 21.07 9.95 -9.51
CA ARG A 185 20.99 10.90 -8.41
C ARG A 185 19.58 11.46 -8.28
N GLY A 186 19.20 11.84 -7.07
CA GLY A 186 17.94 12.50 -6.75
C GLY A 186 17.23 11.87 -5.55
N ALA A 187 15.93 12.14 -5.38
CA ALA A 187 15.17 11.57 -4.27
C ALA A 187 13.71 11.24 -4.59
N LYS A 188 13.23 10.16 -3.94
CA LYS A 188 11.83 9.73 -3.92
C LYS A 188 11.24 9.91 -2.52
N VAL A 189 9.97 10.25 -2.43
CA VAL A 189 9.25 10.46 -1.16
C VAL A 189 8.23 9.37 -0.92
N HIS A 190 7.90 9.17 0.36
CA HIS A 190 6.86 8.23 0.82
C HIS A 190 7.11 6.81 0.28
N THR A 191 8.37 6.36 0.33
CA THR A 191 8.72 5.00 -0.09
C THR A 191 8.43 4.03 1.06
N SER A 192 7.18 3.58 1.11
CA SER A 192 6.70 2.63 2.10
C SER A 192 7.57 1.38 2.17
N VAL A 193 7.73 0.84 3.38
CA VAL A 193 8.44 -0.39 3.74
C VAL A 193 9.91 -0.49 3.33
N SER A 194 10.50 0.54 2.74
CA SER A 194 11.89 0.51 2.25
C SER A 194 12.93 0.21 3.34
N THR A 195 12.67 0.56 4.61
CA THR A 195 13.56 0.19 5.73
C THR A 195 13.61 -1.32 5.97
N ASN A 196 12.57 -2.04 5.58
CA ASN A 196 12.36 -3.47 5.81
C ASN A 196 12.12 -4.25 4.49
N ALA A 197 12.49 -3.70 3.35
CA ALA A 197 12.52 -4.40 2.06
C ALA A 197 13.94 -4.88 1.71
N ASN A 198 14.07 -5.92 0.89
CA ASN A 198 15.37 -6.37 0.38
C ASN A 198 15.78 -5.57 -0.87
N GLU A 199 14.83 -5.26 -1.75
CA GLU A 199 15.06 -4.56 -3.02
C GLU A 199 14.14 -3.34 -3.14
N ILE A 200 14.53 -2.39 -3.98
CA ILE A 200 13.75 -1.19 -4.31
C ILE A 200 13.67 -1.08 -5.83
N ILE A 201 12.45 -1.08 -6.36
CA ILE A 201 12.17 -0.74 -7.76
C ILE A 201 11.92 0.75 -7.86
N VAL A 202 12.61 1.45 -8.75
CA VAL A 202 12.43 2.86 -9.03
C VAL A 202 11.66 3.01 -10.34
N LEU A 203 10.56 3.75 -10.30
CA LEU A 203 9.71 4.03 -11.46
C LEU A 203 9.64 5.54 -11.73
N PRO A 204 9.37 5.96 -12.98
CA PRO A 204 8.98 7.33 -13.27
C PRO A 204 7.68 7.71 -12.53
N THR A 205 7.60 8.95 -12.05
CA THR A 205 6.40 9.41 -11.31
C THR A 205 5.25 9.88 -12.19
N ARG A 206 5.53 10.27 -13.45
CA ARG A 206 4.57 10.92 -14.35
C ARG A 206 4.94 10.71 -15.82
N ALA A 207 4.05 11.16 -16.71
CA ALA A 207 4.39 11.37 -18.11
C ALA A 207 5.48 12.43 -18.24
N LEU A 208 6.45 12.18 -19.11
CA LEU A 208 7.62 13.01 -19.34
C LEU A 208 7.68 13.44 -20.80
N GLY A 209 8.31 14.58 -21.07
CA GLY A 209 8.57 15.04 -22.44
C GLY A 209 9.96 14.64 -22.92
N GLU A 210 10.27 14.92 -24.20
CA GLU A 210 11.59 14.64 -24.76
C GLU A 210 12.73 15.36 -24.02
N LYS A 211 12.49 16.60 -23.56
CA LYS A 211 13.44 17.36 -22.75
C LYS A 211 13.77 16.71 -21.40
N ASP A 212 12.91 15.81 -20.94
CA ASP A 212 13.06 15.11 -19.66
C ASP A 212 13.67 13.71 -19.83
N ARG A 213 14.36 13.44 -20.95
CA ARG A 213 14.90 12.12 -21.30
C ARG A 213 15.74 11.49 -20.17
N GLU A 214 16.58 12.25 -19.49
CA GLU A 214 17.43 11.76 -18.38
C GLU A 214 16.62 11.33 -17.13
N TYR A 215 15.39 11.82 -16.99
CA TYR A 215 14.45 11.47 -15.92
C TYR A 215 13.57 10.27 -16.29
N ALA A 216 13.53 9.88 -17.57
CA ALA A 216 12.80 8.71 -18.04
C ALA A 216 13.59 7.43 -17.75
N VAL A 217 13.69 7.09 -16.47
CA VAL A 217 14.51 5.98 -15.98
C VAL A 217 13.71 5.06 -15.06
N SER A 218 13.90 3.75 -15.22
CA SER A 218 13.32 2.70 -14.37
C SER A 218 14.36 1.63 -14.12
N PHE A 219 14.50 1.21 -12.86
CA PHE A 219 15.52 0.24 -12.47
C PHE A 219 15.22 -0.41 -11.11
N ALA A 220 16.05 -1.36 -10.69
CA ALA A 220 16.04 -1.90 -9.33
C ALA A 220 17.43 -1.85 -8.68
N VAL A 221 17.46 -1.67 -7.36
CA VAL A 221 18.68 -1.73 -6.53
C VAL A 221 18.39 -2.46 -5.21
N PRO A 222 19.38 -3.13 -4.61
CA PRO A 222 19.22 -3.65 -3.26
C PRO A 222 19.10 -2.50 -2.25
N ALA A 223 18.37 -2.69 -1.16
CA ALA A 223 18.13 -1.66 -0.14
C ALA A 223 19.41 -1.22 0.60
N ASN A 224 20.51 -1.97 0.47
CA ASN A 224 21.83 -1.63 0.99
C ASN A 224 22.80 -1.10 -0.09
N ALA A 225 22.31 -0.71 -1.27
CA ALA A 225 23.15 -0.15 -2.33
C ALA A 225 23.98 1.03 -1.84
N LYS A 226 25.26 1.08 -2.22
CA LYS A 226 26.14 2.22 -1.90
C LYS A 226 25.58 3.51 -2.52
N GLY A 227 25.52 4.56 -1.72
CA GLY A 227 24.94 5.86 -2.13
C GLY A 227 23.43 5.98 -1.86
N LEU A 228 22.75 4.89 -1.48
CA LEU A 228 21.35 4.94 -1.07
C LEU A 228 21.24 5.35 0.40
N LYS A 229 20.34 6.29 0.72
CA LYS A 229 19.98 6.67 2.10
C LYS A 229 18.47 6.60 2.29
N LEU A 230 18.04 5.96 3.37
CA LEU A 230 16.64 5.81 3.73
C LEU A 230 16.35 6.63 5.00
N ILE A 231 15.70 7.78 4.85
CA ILE A 231 15.40 8.69 5.96
C ILE A 231 13.97 8.44 6.42
N ALA A 232 13.84 7.74 7.55
CA ALA A 232 12.58 7.22 8.05
C ALA A 232 11.74 8.25 8.82
N ALA A 233 10.44 8.29 8.52
CA ALA A 233 9.47 9.16 9.17
C ALA A 233 9.19 8.75 10.63
N PRO A 234 9.03 9.71 11.56
CA PRO A 234 8.92 9.42 12.99
C PRO A 234 7.51 9.14 13.52
N TYR A 235 6.46 9.20 12.68
CA TYR A 235 5.05 9.06 13.11
C TYR A 235 4.82 7.79 13.92
N GLY A 236 3.86 7.76 14.84
CA GLY A 236 3.48 6.60 15.65
C GLY A 236 4.56 6.08 16.61
N ALA A 237 5.65 6.83 16.85
CA ALA A 237 6.77 6.36 17.68
C ALA A 237 6.56 6.56 19.19
N ALA A 238 5.48 7.22 19.57
CA ALA A 238 5.15 7.53 20.95
C ALA A 238 4.39 6.36 21.59
N ARG A 239 5.15 5.35 22.05
CA ARG A 239 4.82 4.35 23.09
C ARG A 239 4.19 3.02 22.64
N MET A 240 4.87 1.94 23.03
CA MET A 240 4.51 0.53 22.86
C MET A 240 3.53 0.05 23.95
N ASP A 241 2.41 0.74 24.17
CA ASP A 241 1.38 0.29 25.13
C ASP A 241 0.20 -0.37 24.41
N ARG A 242 0.05 -1.69 24.56
CA ARG A 242 -0.98 -2.46 23.83
C ARG A 242 -2.41 -2.19 24.29
N PHE A 243 -2.59 -1.62 25.48
CA PHE A 243 -3.93 -1.28 25.97
C PHE A 243 -4.40 0.04 25.35
N ASP A 244 -3.57 1.07 25.41
CA ASP A 244 -3.87 2.41 24.88
C ASP A 244 -3.74 2.50 23.36
N HIS A 245 -2.97 1.61 22.75
CA HIS A 245 -2.66 1.54 21.31
C HIS A 245 -2.73 0.09 20.78
N PRO A 246 -3.94 -0.52 20.73
CA PRO A 246 -4.10 -1.94 20.41
C PRO A 246 -3.69 -2.32 18.99
N ILE A 247 -3.66 -1.40 18.01
CA ILE A 247 -3.14 -1.65 16.66
C ILE A 247 -1.68 -1.18 16.60
N SER A 248 -1.47 0.12 16.81
CA SER A 248 -0.23 0.80 16.43
C SER A 248 0.98 0.46 17.29
N ALA A 249 0.78 -0.13 18.48
CA ALA A 249 1.87 -0.68 19.30
C ALA A 249 2.42 -2.02 18.78
N GLN A 250 1.75 -2.68 17.83
CA GLN A 250 2.11 -4.01 17.34
C GLN A 250 2.24 -4.07 15.82
N HIS A 251 1.56 -3.20 15.10
CA HIS A 251 1.59 -3.15 13.64
C HIS A 251 1.96 -1.77 13.18
N ARG A 252 2.95 -1.73 12.29
CA ARG A 252 3.54 -0.49 11.83
C ARG A 252 4.07 -0.65 10.41
N MET A 253 3.99 0.42 9.65
CA MET A 253 4.68 0.59 8.39
C MET A 253 5.74 1.69 8.56
N MET A 254 6.71 1.73 7.65
CA MET A 254 7.73 2.78 7.66
C MET A 254 7.67 3.52 6.34
N GLU A 255 7.70 4.84 6.42
CA GLU A 255 7.79 5.72 5.27
C GLU A 255 9.18 6.35 5.24
N THR A 256 9.77 6.47 4.05
CA THR A 256 11.07 7.11 3.90
C THR A 256 11.07 8.18 2.82
N LEU A 257 11.92 9.20 3.05
CA LEU A 257 12.59 9.89 1.96
C LEU A 257 13.76 8.99 1.53
N THR A 258 13.72 8.53 0.29
CA THR A 258 14.72 7.65 -0.33
C THR A 258 15.63 8.50 -1.22
N VAL A 259 16.89 8.66 -0.80
CA VAL A 259 17.87 9.52 -1.48
C VAL A 259 18.90 8.67 -2.20
N PHE A 260 19.19 9.02 -3.44
CA PHE A 260 20.20 8.40 -4.30
C PHE A 260 21.37 9.38 -4.47
N GLU A 261 22.53 9.03 -3.91
CA GLU A 261 23.79 9.78 -4.07
C GLU A 261 24.74 8.99 -4.97
N ASP A 262 24.65 9.24 -6.29
CA ASP A 262 25.48 8.60 -7.32
C ASP A 262 25.46 7.06 -7.28
N VAL A 263 24.26 6.50 -7.09
CA VAL A 263 24.05 5.06 -6.97
C VAL A 263 24.32 4.39 -8.32
N LEU A 264 25.20 3.40 -8.34
CA LEU A 264 25.46 2.57 -9.52
C LEU A 264 24.34 1.52 -9.69
N VAL A 265 23.74 1.50 -10.86
CA VAL A 265 22.71 0.54 -11.26
C VAL A 265 23.26 -0.31 -12.40
N PRO A 266 23.41 -1.63 -12.21
CA PRO A 266 23.97 -2.50 -13.24
C PRO A 266 23.00 -2.67 -14.41
N TRP A 267 23.53 -2.89 -15.62
CA TRP A 267 22.74 -2.93 -16.85
C TRP A 267 21.60 -3.96 -16.87
N ASP A 268 21.75 -5.08 -16.17
CA ASP A 268 20.72 -6.12 -16.05
C ASP A 268 19.55 -5.72 -15.15
N ARG A 269 19.68 -4.61 -14.40
CA ARG A 269 18.65 -4.02 -13.54
C ARG A 269 18.05 -2.72 -14.09
N VAL A 270 18.40 -2.34 -15.34
CA VAL A 270 17.82 -1.16 -16.03
C VAL A 270 16.68 -1.61 -16.95
N PHE A 271 15.49 -1.04 -16.74
CA PHE A 271 14.23 -1.41 -17.40
C PHE A 271 13.58 -0.30 -18.24
N LEU A 272 14.08 0.94 -18.13
CA LEU A 272 13.74 2.10 -18.96
C LEU A 272 14.94 3.06 -18.88
N LYS A 273 15.39 3.62 -20.01
CA LYS A 273 16.52 4.54 -20.09
C LYS A 273 16.37 5.50 -21.27
N GLY A 274 15.58 6.55 -21.08
CA GLY A 274 15.43 7.65 -22.03
C GLY A 274 14.26 7.51 -23.02
N GLU A 275 13.54 6.39 -23.01
CA GLU A 275 12.30 6.22 -23.77
C GLU A 275 11.13 6.96 -23.10
N TRP A 276 11.21 8.29 -23.07
CA TRP A 276 10.29 9.19 -22.34
C TRP A 276 8.81 8.96 -22.64
N GLN A 277 8.48 8.49 -23.86
CA GLN A 277 7.12 8.13 -24.25
C GLN A 277 6.51 7.02 -23.37
N TYR A 278 7.36 6.20 -22.73
CA TYR A 278 6.96 5.09 -21.88
C TYR A 278 6.99 5.41 -20.38
N ALA A 279 7.49 6.59 -19.97
CA ALA A 279 7.48 7.00 -18.58
C ALA A 279 6.06 7.12 -18.00
N GLY A 280 5.17 7.80 -18.73
CA GLY A 280 3.75 7.94 -18.37
C GLY A 280 2.99 6.61 -18.37
N PRO A 281 3.04 5.82 -19.46
CA PRO A 281 2.45 4.49 -19.51
C PRO A 281 2.93 3.57 -18.38
N LEU A 282 4.23 3.52 -18.09
CA LEU A 282 4.75 2.69 -16.99
C LEU A 282 4.22 3.15 -15.62
N ALA A 283 4.21 4.47 -15.37
CA ALA A 283 3.66 5.01 -14.14
C ALA A 283 2.17 4.67 -13.96
N LEU A 284 1.39 4.76 -15.04
CA LEU A 284 -0.04 4.48 -15.03
C LEU A 284 -0.33 2.99 -14.86
N THR A 285 0.34 2.11 -15.60
CA THR A 285 0.10 0.66 -15.51
C THR A 285 0.49 0.10 -14.14
N PHE A 286 1.53 0.62 -13.49
CA PHE A 286 1.80 0.30 -12.09
C PHE A 286 0.62 0.70 -11.18
N VAL A 287 0.13 1.93 -11.32
CA VAL A 287 -0.99 2.46 -10.52
C VAL A 287 -2.26 1.65 -10.71
N GLU A 288 -2.50 1.08 -11.89
CA GLU A 288 -3.67 0.22 -12.15
C GLU A 288 -3.67 -1.05 -11.29
N PHE A 289 -2.53 -1.75 -11.19
CA PHE A 289 -2.39 -2.89 -10.27
C PHE A 289 -2.40 -2.44 -8.82
N HIS A 290 -1.69 -1.36 -8.52
CA HIS A 290 -1.53 -0.89 -7.15
C HIS A 290 -2.85 -0.40 -6.54
N ARG A 291 -3.72 0.23 -7.33
CA ARG A 291 -5.08 0.59 -6.88
C ARG A 291 -5.96 -0.64 -6.63
N PHE A 292 -5.76 -1.72 -7.38
CA PHE A 292 -6.44 -3.00 -7.10
C PHE A 292 -5.95 -3.61 -5.78
N THR A 293 -4.64 -3.69 -5.57
CA THR A 293 -4.03 -4.02 -4.27
C THR A 293 -4.63 -3.16 -3.15
N ALA A 294 -4.82 -1.87 -3.40
CA ALA A 294 -5.32 -0.95 -2.42
C ALA A 294 -6.77 -1.17 -2.00
N ILE A 295 -7.66 -1.36 -2.95
CA ILE A 295 -9.06 -1.65 -2.63
C ILE A 295 -9.22 -3.01 -1.95
N SER A 296 -8.29 -3.97 -2.17
CA SER A 296 -8.23 -5.24 -1.43
C SER A 296 -7.82 -5.07 0.03
N TYR A 297 -6.72 -4.34 0.32
CA TYR A 297 -6.26 -4.15 1.70
C TYR A 297 -7.19 -3.23 2.52
N LYS A 298 -8.07 -2.46 1.87
CA LYS A 298 -9.03 -1.57 2.56
C LYS A 298 -10.24 -2.32 3.12
N LEU A 299 -10.50 -3.55 2.67
CA LEU A 299 -11.66 -4.33 3.11
C LEU A 299 -11.66 -4.62 4.64
N PRO A 300 -10.54 -5.06 5.26
CA PRO A 300 -10.51 -5.24 6.72
C PRO A 300 -10.65 -3.93 7.49
N LEU A 301 -10.22 -2.80 6.93
CA LEU A 301 -10.35 -1.48 7.56
C LEU A 301 -11.82 -1.05 7.63
N VAL A 302 -12.54 -1.13 6.50
CA VAL A 302 -13.97 -0.76 6.49
C VAL A 302 -14.81 -1.72 7.33
N ASP A 303 -14.47 -3.01 7.38
CA ASP A 303 -15.09 -3.97 8.30
C ASP A 303 -14.86 -3.58 9.76
N LEU A 304 -13.64 -3.15 10.10
CA LEU A 304 -13.32 -2.76 11.46
C LEU A 304 -14.03 -1.47 11.89
N LEU A 305 -14.25 -0.52 10.97
CA LEU A 305 -15.07 0.67 11.24
C LEU A 305 -16.51 0.28 11.60
N VAL A 306 -17.13 -0.63 10.82
CA VAL A 306 -18.47 -1.18 11.11
C VAL A 306 -18.48 -1.90 12.46
N GLY A 307 -17.47 -2.76 12.70
CA GLY A 307 -17.32 -3.50 13.95
C GLY A 307 -17.17 -2.60 15.18
N CYS A 308 -16.34 -1.56 15.07
CA CYS A 308 -16.15 -0.55 16.12
C CYS A 308 -17.44 0.21 16.42
N ALA A 309 -18.12 0.71 15.39
CA ALA A 309 -19.40 1.40 15.56
C ALA A 309 -20.43 0.49 16.26
N ARG A 310 -20.51 -0.78 15.87
CA ARG A 310 -21.48 -1.73 16.43
C ARG A 310 -21.15 -2.04 17.89
N LEU A 311 -19.88 -2.31 18.19
CA LEU A 311 -19.39 -2.57 19.54
C LEU A 311 -19.68 -1.38 20.47
N MET A 312 -19.38 -0.17 20.01
CA MET A 312 -19.62 1.05 20.79
C MET A 312 -21.10 1.33 20.99
N ALA A 313 -21.94 1.13 19.96
CA ALA A 313 -23.39 1.25 20.10
C ALA A 313 -23.94 0.25 21.13
N GLU A 314 -23.46 -0.99 21.14
CA GLU A 314 -23.87 -1.99 22.12
C GLU A 314 -23.40 -1.63 23.54
N TYR A 315 -22.13 -1.29 23.70
CA TYR A 315 -21.54 -0.96 25.01
C TYR A 315 -22.13 0.30 25.62
N ASN A 316 -22.56 1.25 24.79
CA ASN A 316 -23.26 2.46 25.21
C ASN A 316 -24.79 2.28 25.34
N GLY A 317 -25.35 1.14 24.91
CA GLY A 317 -26.80 0.88 24.95
C GLY A 317 -27.62 1.66 23.92
N LEU A 318 -27.02 1.99 22.77
CA LEU A 318 -27.57 2.85 21.72
C LEU A 318 -28.16 2.08 20.53
N GLU A 319 -28.24 0.75 20.58
CA GLU A 319 -28.63 -0.11 19.45
C GLU A 319 -30.02 0.24 18.86
N LYS A 320 -30.91 0.78 19.68
CA LYS A 320 -32.29 1.13 19.30
C LYS A 320 -32.44 2.58 18.81
N VAL A 321 -31.41 3.41 18.93
CA VAL A 321 -31.46 4.83 18.60
C VAL A 321 -31.44 5.00 17.07
N SER A 322 -32.39 5.76 16.54
CA SER A 322 -32.62 5.91 15.09
C SER A 322 -31.40 6.46 14.35
N HIS A 323 -30.83 7.56 14.82
CA HIS A 323 -29.67 8.19 14.17
C HIS A 323 -28.38 7.35 14.29
N VAL A 324 -28.28 6.43 15.26
CA VAL A 324 -27.16 5.47 15.35
C VAL A 324 -27.32 4.36 14.33
N ARG A 325 -28.56 3.85 14.18
CA ARG A 325 -28.89 2.87 13.14
C ARG A 325 -28.67 3.43 11.72
N ASP A 326 -29.03 4.68 11.49
CA ASP A 326 -28.81 5.36 10.22
C ASP A 326 -27.32 5.40 9.82
N LYS A 327 -26.46 5.89 10.72
CA LYS A 327 -24.99 5.86 10.54
C LYS A 327 -24.45 4.45 10.33
N MET A 328 -24.99 3.46 11.05
CA MET A 328 -24.64 2.05 10.86
C MET A 328 -24.96 1.56 9.44
N ILE A 329 -26.13 1.92 8.90
CA ILE A 329 -26.52 1.57 7.53
C ILE A 329 -25.52 2.17 6.53
N HIS A 330 -25.14 3.44 6.70
CA HIS A 330 -24.16 4.06 5.83
C HIS A 330 -22.78 3.39 5.90
N LEU A 331 -22.29 3.03 7.10
CA LEU A 331 -21.03 2.29 7.26
C LEU A 331 -21.07 0.92 6.57
N ILE A 332 -22.18 0.18 6.71
CA ILE A 332 -22.37 -1.12 6.06
C ILE A 332 -22.41 -0.96 4.54
N SER A 333 -23.21 -0.02 4.02
CA SER A 333 -23.30 0.24 2.59
C SER A 333 -21.95 0.65 1.99
N TYR A 334 -21.19 1.49 2.72
CA TYR A 334 -19.84 1.89 2.33
C TYR A 334 -18.91 0.68 2.18
N ALA A 335 -18.87 -0.20 3.18
CA ALA A 335 -18.05 -1.41 3.18
C ALA A 335 -18.46 -2.39 2.07
N GLU A 336 -19.75 -2.69 1.94
CA GLU A 336 -20.25 -3.67 0.97
C GLU A 336 -20.15 -3.17 -0.48
N THR A 337 -20.30 -1.87 -0.72
CA THR A 337 -20.05 -1.29 -2.05
C THR A 337 -18.58 -1.42 -2.45
N LEU A 338 -17.66 -1.12 -1.53
CA LEU A 338 -16.23 -1.30 -1.80
C LEU A 338 -15.88 -2.76 -2.12
N ARG A 339 -16.44 -3.71 -1.35
CA ARG A 339 -16.25 -5.14 -1.55
C ARG A 339 -16.80 -5.62 -2.90
N ALA A 340 -18.02 -5.21 -3.24
CA ALA A 340 -18.66 -5.56 -4.51
C ALA A 340 -17.84 -5.05 -5.70
N LEU A 341 -17.39 -3.78 -5.66
CA LEU A 341 -16.57 -3.20 -6.73
C LEU A 341 -15.20 -3.88 -6.85
N THR A 342 -14.57 -4.22 -5.72
CA THR A 342 -13.28 -4.92 -5.68
C THR A 342 -13.34 -6.29 -6.36
N HIS A 343 -14.33 -7.10 -6.01
CA HIS A 343 -14.52 -8.41 -6.65
C HIS A 343 -14.90 -8.27 -8.13
N HIS A 344 -15.78 -7.32 -8.46
CA HIS A 344 -16.19 -7.12 -9.85
C HIS A 344 -15.03 -6.64 -10.74
N ALA A 345 -14.12 -5.83 -10.20
CA ALA A 345 -12.90 -5.41 -10.89
C ALA A 345 -12.00 -6.60 -11.28
N ALA A 346 -11.89 -7.61 -10.42
CA ALA A 346 -11.16 -8.84 -10.72
C ALA A 346 -11.87 -9.72 -11.76
N LEU A 347 -13.20 -9.76 -11.73
CA LEU A 347 -14.02 -10.54 -12.67
C LEU A 347 -14.01 -9.96 -14.09
N GLN A 348 -14.01 -8.63 -14.21
CA GLN A 348 -14.07 -7.90 -15.50
C GLN A 348 -12.67 -7.50 -16.02
N TYR A 349 -11.65 -8.30 -15.69
CA TYR A 349 -10.27 -8.04 -16.09
C TYR A 349 -10.11 -7.97 -17.62
N ARG A 350 -9.03 -7.33 -18.08
CA ARG A 350 -8.57 -7.36 -19.47
C ARG A 350 -7.27 -8.14 -19.58
N MET A 351 -7.08 -8.87 -20.66
CA MET A 351 -5.80 -9.52 -20.94
C MET A 351 -4.86 -8.54 -21.65
N MET A 352 -3.63 -8.40 -21.16
CA MET A 352 -2.58 -7.64 -21.83
C MET A 352 -1.41 -8.55 -22.15
N GLU A 353 -0.80 -8.40 -23.31
CA GLU A 353 0.47 -9.04 -23.66
C GLU A 353 1.55 -8.74 -22.58
N PRO A 354 2.33 -9.73 -22.09
CA PRO A 354 2.50 -11.11 -22.58
C PRO A 354 1.53 -12.16 -21.99
N GLY A 355 0.28 -11.81 -21.70
CA GLY A 355 -0.71 -12.70 -21.07
C GLY A 355 -0.90 -12.44 -19.59
N ILE A 356 -0.90 -11.16 -19.18
CA ILE A 356 -1.15 -10.70 -17.82
C ILE A 356 -2.57 -10.15 -17.73
N ALA A 357 -3.35 -10.69 -16.79
CA ALA A 357 -4.67 -10.20 -16.44
C ALA A 357 -4.56 -8.89 -15.65
N VAL A 358 -5.03 -7.80 -16.23
CA VAL A 358 -5.11 -6.47 -15.60
C VAL A 358 -6.53 -6.26 -15.09
N PRO A 359 -6.74 -5.93 -13.80
CA PRO A 359 -8.07 -5.71 -13.26
C PRO A 359 -8.78 -4.57 -13.99
N ASN A 360 -10.12 -4.58 -13.98
CA ASN A 360 -10.91 -3.57 -14.67
C ASN A 360 -10.61 -2.16 -14.15
N GLN A 361 -9.95 -1.34 -14.96
CA GLN A 361 -9.48 -0.02 -14.55
C GLN A 361 -10.61 0.89 -14.08
N MET A 362 -11.74 0.89 -14.77
CA MET A 362 -12.88 1.74 -14.41
C MET A 362 -13.34 1.41 -12.98
N LEU A 363 -13.60 0.12 -12.73
CA LEU A 363 -14.10 -0.35 -11.44
C LEU A 363 -13.08 -0.15 -10.32
N VAL A 364 -11.79 -0.37 -10.60
CA VAL A 364 -10.70 -0.10 -9.63
C VAL A 364 -10.69 1.37 -9.22
N ASN A 365 -10.81 2.29 -10.19
CA ASN A 365 -10.81 3.72 -9.91
C ASN A 365 -12.08 4.17 -9.19
N ILE A 366 -13.25 3.65 -9.57
CA ILE A 366 -14.51 3.91 -8.84
C ILE A 366 -14.42 3.40 -7.41
N ALA A 367 -13.91 2.18 -7.18
CA ALA A 367 -13.74 1.60 -5.86
C ALA A 367 -12.79 2.43 -4.97
N LYS A 368 -11.63 2.81 -5.53
CA LYS A 368 -10.66 3.65 -4.81
C LYS A 368 -11.24 5.03 -4.50
N HIS A 369 -11.94 5.65 -5.44
CA HIS A 369 -12.59 6.94 -5.26
C HIS A 369 -13.72 6.88 -4.21
N HIS A 370 -14.54 5.83 -4.27
CA HIS A 370 -15.58 5.54 -3.29
C HIS A 370 -14.97 5.42 -1.90
N PHE A 371 -13.88 4.67 -1.75
CA PHE A 371 -13.15 4.60 -0.47
C PHE A 371 -12.69 5.98 0.00
N ALA A 372 -11.90 6.68 -0.81
CA ALA A 372 -11.22 7.91 -0.40
C ALA A 372 -12.22 9.03 -0.04
N SER A 373 -13.27 9.18 -0.84
CA SER A 373 -14.24 10.28 -0.69
C SER A 373 -15.16 10.13 0.52
N HIS A 374 -15.33 8.91 1.04
CA HIS A 374 -16.23 8.63 2.17
C HIS A 374 -15.48 8.25 3.45
N TYR A 375 -14.16 8.04 3.41
CA TYR A 375 -13.39 7.58 4.57
C TYR A 375 -13.54 8.49 5.79
N HIS A 376 -13.37 9.80 5.61
CA HIS A 376 -13.47 10.77 6.71
C HIS A 376 -14.88 10.85 7.29
N GLN A 377 -15.90 10.70 6.44
CA GLN A 377 -17.30 10.64 6.89
C GLN A 377 -17.57 9.37 7.70
N ALA A 378 -17.01 8.23 7.28
CA ALA A 378 -17.08 6.97 8.02
C ALA A 378 -16.38 7.08 9.39
N VAL A 379 -15.19 7.67 9.43
CA VAL A 379 -14.45 7.98 10.67
C VAL A 379 -15.29 8.86 11.59
N GLN A 380 -15.87 9.94 11.06
CA GLN A 380 -16.74 10.84 11.83
C GLN A 380 -17.94 10.10 12.43
N TRP A 381 -18.59 9.20 11.68
CA TRP A 381 -19.70 8.41 12.20
C TRP A 381 -19.28 7.47 13.33
N VAL A 382 -18.13 6.81 13.22
CA VAL A 382 -17.60 5.96 14.30
C VAL A 382 -17.30 6.80 15.55
N GLN A 383 -16.65 7.95 15.40
CA GLN A 383 -16.36 8.86 16.51
C GLN A 383 -17.64 9.35 17.20
N ASP A 384 -18.64 9.74 16.41
CA ASP A 384 -19.95 10.23 16.90
C ASP A 384 -20.70 9.15 17.69
N ILE A 385 -20.79 7.93 17.16
CA ILE A 385 -21.41 6.79 17.87
C ILE A 385 -20.67 6.47 19.18
N SER A 386 -19.35 6.63 19.18
CA SER A 386 -18.49 6.31 20.34
C SER A 386 -18.64 7.33 21.46
N GLY A 387 -18.54 8.62 21.12
CA GLY A 387 -18.57 9.74 22.06
C GLY A 387 -17.19 10.15 22.60
N GLY A 388 -17.16 11.23 23.38
CA GLY A 388 -15.93 11.95 23.77
C GLY A 388 -14.89 11.14 24.57
N LEU A 389 -15.32 10.07 25.26
CA LEU A 389 -14.39 9.21 26.02
C LEU A 389 -13.35 8.51 25.13
N THR A 390 -13.57 8.49 23.81
CA THR A 390 -12.59 8.09 22.80
C THR A 390 -11.25 8.80 23.01
N VAL A 391 -11.25 10.10 23.28
CA VAL A 391 -10.01 10.88 23.47
C VAL A 391 -9.75 11.28 24.92
N THR A 392 -10.77 11.25 25.79
CA THR A 392 -10.65 11.66 27.20
C THR A 392 -10.56 10.50 28.19
N GLY A 393 -10.58 9.25 27.72
CA GLY A 393 -10.55 8.07 28.60
C GLY A 393 -9.20 7.88 29.31
N PRO A 394 -9.19 7.43 30.59
CA PRO A 394 -7.97 7.19 31.37
C PRO A 394 -7.08 6.13 30.72
N SER A 395 -5.81 6.07 31.09
CA SER A 395 -4.84 5.12 30.53
C SER A 395 -5.05 3.69 31.04
N GLY A 396 -4.42 2.73 30.37
CA GLY A 396 -4.38 1.34 30.86
C GLY A 396 -3.68 1.22 32.22
N ARG A 397 -2.70 2.09 32.50
CA ARG A 397 -2.00 2.13 33.79
C ARG A 397 -2.90 2.62 34.91
N ASP A 398 -3.76 3.59 34.62
CA ASP A 398 -4.75 4.06 35.60
C ASP A 398 -5.71 2.91 35.93
N LEU A 399 -6.24 2.21 34.92
CA LEU A 399 -7.12 1.06 35.15
C LEU A 399 -6.48 -0.05 36.01
N GLN A 400 -5.16 -0.25 35.89
CA GLN A 400 -4.39 -1.24 36.67
C GLN A 400 -4.03 -0.77 38.09
N SER A 401 -4.22 0.50 38.43
CA SER A 401 -3.90 1.03 39.76
C SER A 401 -4.80 0.38 40.82
N PRO A 402 -4.24 -0.16 41.92
CA PRO A 402 -5.04 -0.67 43.03
C PRO A 402 -5.93 0.38 43.69
N GLU A 403 -5.49 1.65 43.69
CA GLU A 403 -6.19 2.76 44.35
C GLU A 403 -7.37 3.27 43.51
N ILE A 404 -7.15 3.55 42.23
CA ILE A 404 -8.14 4.22 41.37
C ILE A 404 -8.77 3.30 40.31
N GLY A 405 -8.19 2.12 40.06
CA GLY A 405 -8.72 1.13 39.11
C GLY A 405 -10.15 0.70 39.42
N PRO A 406 -10.50 0.36 40.68
CA PRO A 406 -11.88 0.06 41.07
C PRO A 406 -12.85 1.23 40.79
N THR A 407 -12.40 2.46 40.98
CA THR A 407 -13.15 3.69 40.69
C THR A 407 -13.41 3.82 39.18
N ILE A 408 -12.39 3.60 38.35
CA ILE A 408 -12.53 3.60 36.88
C ILE A 408 -13.51 2.52 36.43
N GLN A 409 -13.38 1.28 36.94
CA GLN A 409 -14.28 0.19 36.57
C GLN A 409 -15.75 0.51 36.89
N LYS A 410 -16.00 1.14 38.03
CA LYS A 410 -17.34 1.56 38.46
C LYS A 410 -17.90 2.67 37.55
N TYR A 411 -17.17 3.75 37.36
CA TYR A 411 -17.69 4.95 36.67
C TYR A 411 -17.67 4.85 35.15
N LEU A 412 -16.86 3.95 34.57
CA LEU A 412 -16.83 3.71 33.12
C LEU A 412 -17.70 2.54 32.66
N ALA A 413 -18.44 1.88 33.56
CA ALA A 413 -19.36 0.81 33.20
C ALA A 413 -20.34 1.24 32.08
N GLY A 414 -20.67 0.31 31.19
CA GLY A 414 -21.56 0.53 30.05
C GLY A 414 -22.99 0.08 30.31
N LYS A 415 -23.69 -0.30 29.23
CA LYS A 415 -24.94 -1.06 29.27
C LYS A 415 -24.82 -2.22 30.27
N LYS A 416 -25.92 -2.57 30.96
CA LYS A 416 -25.96 -3.68 31.93
C LYS A 416 -25.24 -4.93 31.39
N GLY A 417 -24.22 -5.38 32.11
CA GLY A 417 -23.36 -6.53 31.73
C GLY A 417 -22.01 -6.14 31.10
N VAL A 418 -21.80 -4.87 30.75
CA VAL A 418 -20.54 -4.34 30.20
C VAL A 418 -19.75 -3.66 31.31
N SER A 419 -18.62 -4.27 31.70
CA SER A 419 -17.71 -3.74 32.70
C SER A 419 -16.89 -2.54 32.18
N GLY A 420 -16.45 -1.66 33.09
CA GLY A 420 -15.76 -0.41 32.71
C GLY A 420 -14.42 -0.63 32.01
N ASP A 421 -13.69 -1.69 32.34
CA ASP A 421 -12.45 -2.10 31.67
C ASP A 421 -12.68 -2.46 30.19
N LYS A 422 -13.68 -3.30 29.90
CA LYS A 422 -14.04 -3.69 28.53
C LYS A 422 -14.51 -2.50 27.71
N ARG A 423 -15.34 -1.64 28.31
CA ARG A 423 -15.80 -0.42 27.65
C ARG A 423 -14.64 0.53 27.36
N LEU A 424 -13.72 0.72 28.30
CA LEU A 424 -12.51 1.51 28.07
C LEU A 424 -11.64 0.91 26.96
N GLN A 425 -11.46 -0.41 26.93
CA GLN A 425 -10.71 -1.08 25.86
C GLN A 425 -11.32 -0.84 24.47
N ALA A 426 -12.65 -0.86 24.35
CA ALA A 426 -13.34 -0.50 23.11
C ALA A 426 -13.10 0.97 22.71
N PHE A 427 -13.12 1.90 23.68
CA PHE A 427 -12.75 3.29 23.43
C PHE A 427 -11.29 3.43 22.97
N LYS A 428 -10.34 2.69 23.55
CA LYS A 428 -8.93 2.71 23.11
C LYS A 428 -8.75 2.16 21.70
N MET A 429 -9.53 1.16 21.33
CA MET A 429 -9.58 0.63 19.97
C MET A 429 -10.03 1.71 18.97
N VAL A 430 -11.14 2.39 19.25
CA VAL A 430 -11.64 3.49 18.39
C VAL A 430 -10.65 4.63 18.34
N ARG A 431 -10.07 5.02 19.48
CA ARG A 431 -9.05 6.07 19.57
C ARG A 431 -7.87 5.77 18.66
N ASP A 432 -7.32 4.56 18.78
CA ASP A 432 -6.12 4.21 18.02
C ASP A 432 -6.41 4.23 16.52
N LEU A 433 -7.58 3.75 16.11
CA LEU A 433 -8.00 3.73 14.71
C LEU A 433 -8.36 5.11 14.13
N THR A 434 -8.91 6.02 14.92
CA THR A 434 -9.58 7.23 14.39
C THR A 434 -9.10 8.56 14.96
N ALA A 435 -8.25 8.59 15.99
CA ALA A 435 -7.92 9.84 16.68
C ALA A 435 -6.49 9.90 17.24
N SER A 436 -5.73 8.79 17.18
CA SER A 436 -4.31 8.78 17.53
C SER A 436 -3.45 9.25 16.35
N ASP A 437 -2.13 9.30 16.53
CA ASP A 437 -1.18 9.53 15.42
C ASP A 437 -1.33 8.48 14.31
N PHE A 438 -1.71 7.24 14.65
CA PHE A 438 -2.06 6.21 13.67
C PHE A 438 -3.36 6.55 12.92
N GLY A 439 -4.40 7.00 13.61
CA GLY A 439 -5.64 7.46 12.98
C GLY A 439 -5.40 8.63 12.02
N GLY A 440 -4.64 9.64 12.45
CA GLY A 440 -4.26 10.77 11.59
C GLY A 440 -3.44 10.34 10.36
N TYR A 441 -2.51 9.40 10.54
CA TYR A 441 -1.78 8.79 9.43
C TYR A 441 -2.74 8.11 8.42
N GLN A 442 -3.73 7.34 8.89
CA GLN A 442 -4.70 6.67 8.02
C GLN A 442 -5.60 7.67 7.27
N GLU A 443 -6.06 8.73 7.94
CA GLU A 443 -6.87 9.79 7.32
C GLU A 443 -6.13 10.48 6.17
N VAL A 444 -4.87 10.87 6.39
CA VAL A 444 -4.06 11.48 5.33
C VAL A 444 -3.78 10.50 4.18
N LEU A 445 -3.47 9.24 4.49
CA LEU A 445 -3.27 8.22 3.47
C LEU A 445 -4.55 7.94 2.67
N ALA A 446 -5.73 8.00 3.27
CA ALA A 446 -6.97 7.79 2.54
C ALA A 446 -7.14 8.80 1.37
N VAL A 447 -6.63 10.02 1.53
CA VAL A 447 -6.64 11.08 0.50
C VAL A 447 -5.53 10.92 -0.54
N HIS A 448 -4.32 10.53 -0.11
CA HIS A 448 -3.11 10.65 -0.93
C HIS A 448 -2.52 9.33 -1.43
N ALA A 449 -2.77 8.22 -0.74
CA ALA A 449 -2.26 6.92 -1.13
C ALA A 449 -2.86 6.48 -2.48
N GLU A 450 -2.02 5.85 -3.31
CA GLU A 450 -2.34 5.42 -4.69
C GLU A 450 -2.83 6.53 -5.64
N GLY A 451 -2.42 7.77 -5.37
CA GLY A 451 -2.73 8.96 -6.15
C GLY A 451 -3.84 9.81 -5.52
N SER A 452 -3.90 11.08 -5.92
CA SER A 452 -4.90 12.02 -5.40
C SER A 452 -6.33 11.66 -5.86
N ILE A 453 -7.32 12.11 -5.09
CA ILE A 453 -8.75 12.05 -5.44
C ILE A 453 -9.01 12.58 -6.87
N GLU A 454 -8.35 13.67 -7.27
CA GLU A 454 -8.53 14.23 -8.62
C GLU A 454 -7.92 13.34 -9.71
N ALA A 455 -6.80 12.69 -9.43
CA ALA A 455 -6.23 11.71 -10.35
C ALA A 455 -7.14 10.48 -10.53
N GLU A 456 -7.86 10.08 -9.49
CA GLU A 456 -8.87 9.01 -9.57
C GLU A 456 -10.07 9.44 -10.42
N LYS A 457 -10.65 10.63 -10.17
CA LYS A 457 -11.75 11.19 -10.98
C LYS A 457 -11.39 11.31 -12.45
N LEU A 458 -10.19 11.82 -12.75
CA LEU A 458 -9.72 11.96 -14.11
C LEU A 458 -9.54 10.60 -14.80
N ALA A 459 -9.07 9.58 -14.06
CA ALA A 459 -8.97 8.22 -14.58
C ALA A 459 -10.36 7.64 -14.88
N ILE A 460 -11.34 7.82 -14.00
CA ILE A 460 -12.75 7.42 -14.25
C ILE A 460 -13.26 8.10 -15.52
N PHE A 461 -13.12 9.42 -15.62
CA PHE A 461 -13.60 10.17 -16.79
C PHE A 461 -12.97 9.69 -18.09
N ARG A 462 -11.65 9.43 -18.09
CA ARG A 462 -10.92 8.93 -19.27
C ARG A 462 -11.26 7.49 -19.65
N SER A 463 -11.60 6.65 -18.67
CA SER A 463 -11.92 5.24 -18.91
C SER A 463 -13.35 5.01 -19.42
N TYR A 464 -14.24 6.01 -19.37
CA TYR A 464 -15.65 5.85 -19.77
C TYR A 464 -15.82 6.10 -21.27
N ASP A 465 -16.24 5.07 -22.02
CA ASP A 465 -16.70 5.25 -23.41
C ASP A 465 -18.13 5.78 -23.42
N ALA A 466 -18.27 7.09 -23.57
CA ALA A 466 -19.57 7.76 -23.63
C ALA A 466 -20.33 7.51 -24.94
N ARG A 467 -19.73 6.90 -25.97
CA ARG A 467 -20.35 6.75 -27.29
C ARG A 467 -21.64 5.97 -27.21
N ALA A 468 -21.66 4.83 -26.51
CA ALA A 468 -22.86 4.00 -26.40
C ALA A 468 -24.02 4.76 -25.72
N ALA A 469 -23.73 5.51 -24.65
CA ALA A 469 -24.73 6.32 -23.96
C ALA A 469 -25.20 7.51 -24.81
N TYR A 470 -24.28 8.14 -25.55
CA TYR A 470 -24.56 9.23 -26.47
C TYR A 470 -25.45 8.79 -27.63
N GLU A 471 -25.12 7.68 -28.29
CA GLU A 471 -25.94 7.11 -29.38
C GLU A 471 -27.32 6.66 -28.86
N TYR A 472 -27.39 6.09 -27.66
CA TYR A 472 -28.66 5.76 -27.03
C TYR A 472 -29.52 7.02 -26.79
N ALA A 473 -28.93 8.11 -26.30
CA ALA A 473 -29.63 9.37 -26.13
C ALA A 473 -30.09 9.97 -27.48
N LYS A 474 -29.26 9.93 -28.52
CA LYS A 474 -29.63 10.36 -29.88
C LYS A 474 -30.82 9.55 -30.40
N TRP A 475 -30.79 8.23 -30.24
CA TRP A 475 -31.87 7.34 -30.65
C TRP A 475 -33.19 7.68 -29.94
N VAL A 476 -33.17 7.85 -28.61
CA VAL A 476 -34.37 8.25 -27.83
C VAL A 476 -34.89 9.63 -28.25
N ALA A 477 -33.99 10.56 -28.57
CA ALA A 477 -34.36 11.90 -29.02
C ALA A 477 -34.80 11.98 -30.50
N GLY A 478 -34.73 10.88 -31.25
CA GLY A 478 -35.01 10.87 -32.69
C GLY A 478 -33.98 11.63 -33.52
N ILE A 479 -32.77 11.88 -32.99
CA ILE A 479 -31.69 12.58 -33.69
C ILE A 479 -30.99 11.58 -34.62
N GLN A 480 -31.32 11.67 -35.90
CA GLN A 480 -30.70 10.90 -36.97
C GLN A 480 -29.68 11.78 -37.70
N ASP A 481 -28.45 11.81 -37.19
CA ASP A 481 -27.28 12.34 -37.90
C ASP A 481 -26.23 11.23 -38.04
#